data_AF-A0A7K0VUB7-F1
#
_entry.id   AF-A0A7K0VUB7-F1
#
_cell.length_a   1.000
_cell.length_b   1.000
_cell.length_c   1.000
_cell.angle_alpha   90.00
_cell.angle_beta   90.00
_cell.angle_gamma   90.00
#
_symmetry.space_group_name_H-M   'P 1'
#
loop_
_entity.id
_entity.type
_entity.pdbx_description
1 polymer ?
#
loop_
_entity_poly.entity_id
_entity_poly.type
_entity_poly.pdbx_seq_one_letter_code
_entity_poly.pdbx_strand_id
1 'polypeptide(L)'
;MLIGNKVQHNAAALRTALLGKKMVRFEAPQMDSIVPQVGHTIEEVRNLDKSIEIIWDNGIVLNTRMKMMSSWDVYRKGDTWRKNAKHADILIDVQDWVAVCFDTPEIDVYHDFDPRRHPILGKLGPDLAHLGADIEEAVDRMMEYEERDETVADVLLDQRVVRGVSNVFRCEILWACELHPYANIGTLKRAECRELLTLAHEMLQNTDVSSDNLAIYGRQGKSCVRCGDLVKVNHHGEANRVLYWCAGCQTAHEPLVRPNFTPLYIERDVSVGDSHPAAQQFMNEIISLRDAG
;
A
#
# COMPACT_ATOMS: atom_id res chain seq x y z
N MET A 1 3.45 -29.68 -11.67
CA MET A 1 3.73 -28.53 -10.78
C MET A 1 2.44 -28.18 -10.07
N LEU A 2 2.37 -28.29 -8.75
CA LEU A 2 1.17 -27.94 -7.98
C LEU A 2 0.86 -26.46 -8.20
N ILE A 3 -0.41 -26.11 -8.44
CA ILE A 3 -0.85 -24.74 -8.75
C ILE A 3 -0.34 -23.76 -7.68
N GLY A 4 -0.34 -24.13 -6.39
CA GLY A 4 0.14 -23.29 -5.30
C GLY A 4 1.59 -22.80 -5.45
N ASN A 5 2.53 -23.67 -5.86
CA ASN A 5 3.93 -23.26 -6.08
C ASN A 5 4.07 -22.27 -7.25
N LYS A 6 3.22 -22.41 -8.28
CA LYS A 6 3.19 -21.48 -9.42
C LYS A 6 2.63 -20.12 -9.01
N VAL A 7 1.55 -20.10 -8.21
CA VAL A 7 0.95 -18.85 -7.69
C VAL A 7 1.95 -18.11 -6.81
N GLN A 8 2.64 -18.82 -5.91
CA GLN A 8 3.66 -18.22 -5.04
C GLN A 8 4.84 -17.65 -5.84
N HIS A 9 5.32 -18.38 -6.85
CA HIS A 9 6.38 -17.89 -7.74
C HIS A 9 5.95 -16.63 -8.51
N ASN A 10 4.75 -16.64 -9.09
CA ASN A 10 4.19 -15.50 -9.80
C ASN A 10 4.04 -14.28 -8.88
N ALA A 11 3.51 -14.48 -7.67
CA ALA A 11 3.39 -13.41 -6.68
C ALA A 11 4.76 -12.82 -6.30
N ALA A 12 5.79 -13.64 -6.12
CA ALA A 12 7.15 -13.16 -5.86
C ALA A 12 7.74 -12.36 -7.03
N ALA A 13 7.50 -12.80 -8.27
CA ALA A 13 7.92 -12.08 -9.46
C ALA A 13 7.20 -10.72 -9.58
N LEU A 14 5.89 -10.69 -9.36
CA LEU A 14 5.08 -9.47 -9.31
C LEU A 14 5.57 -8.52 -8.21
N ARG A 15 5.87 -9.02 -7.01
CA ARG A 15 6.42 -8.20 -5.93
C ARG A 15 7.70 -7.48 -6.34
N THR A 16 8.59 -8.22 -6.99
CA THR A 16 9.87 -7.70 -7.46
C THR A 16 9.69 -6.64 -8.56
N ALA A 17 8.71 -6.84 -9.45
CA ALA A 17 8.50 -5.97 -10.59
C ALA A 17 7.65 -4.73 -10.26
N LEU A 18 6.68 -4.84 -9.37
CA LEU A 18 5.58 -3.87 -9.23
C LEU A 18 5.59 -3.07 -7.91
N LEU A 19 6.07 -3.64 -6.79
CA LEU A 19 5.95 -2.97 -5.48
C LEU A 19 6.64 -1.61 -5.47
N GLY A 20 5.95 -0.62 -4.89
CA GLY A 20 6.41 0.76 -4.78
C GLY A 20 6.44 1.52 -6.10
N LYS A 21 5.96 0.94 -7.21
CA LYS A 21 5.93 1.61 -8.50
C LYS A 21 4.53 2.14 -8.83
N LYS A 22 4.53 3.30 -9.47
CA LYS A 22 3.34 3.93 -10.03
C LYS A 22 2.90 3.24 -11.31
N MET A 23 1.62 2.92 -11.38
CA MET A 23 0.98 2.39 -12.58
C MET A 23 0.76 3.51 -13.60
N VAL A 24 1.23 3.30 -14.83
CA VAL A 24 1.12 4.26 -15.95
C VAL A 24 0.12 3.82 -17.01
N ARG A 25 -0.22 2.53 -17.06
CA ARG A 25 -1.28 1.99 -17.93
C ARG A 25 -1.88 0.74 -17.31
N PHE A 26 -3.20 0.62 -17.45
CA PHE A 26 -3.97 -0.55 -17.06
C PHE A 26 -4.89 -0.95 -18.22
N GLU A 27 -4.95 -2.24 -18.55
CA GLU A 27 -5.91 -2.77 -19.51
C GLU A 27 -6.53 -4.06 -18.96
N ALA A 28 -7.86 -4.12 -18.98
CA ALA A 28 -8.62 -5.33 -18.66
C ALA A 28 -9.92 -5.33 -19.49
N PRO A 29 -9.90 -5.84 -20.74
CA PRO A 29 -11.00 -5.67 -21.70
C PRO A 29 -12.36 -6.21 -21.22
N GLN A 30 -12.36 -7.20 -20.34
CA GLN A 30 -13.55 -7.87 -19.79
C GLN A 30 -14.12 -7.21 -18.52
N MET A 31 -13.60 -6.05 -18.10
CA MET A 31 -14.04 -5.38 -16.88
C MET A 31 -15.02 -4.23 -17.17
N ASP A 32 -16.23 -4.33 -16.60
CA ASP A 32 -17.30 -3.35 -16.75
C ASP A 32 -17.54 -2.49 -15.47
N SER A 33 -16.71 -2.62 -14.44
CA SER A 33 -16.93 -2.06 -13.10
C SER A 33 -15.77 -1.17 -12.59
N ILE A 34 -15.54 -1.13 -11.27
CA ILE A 34 -14.42 -0.42 -10.63
C ILE A 34 -13.11 -0.95 -11.23
N VAL A 35 -12.23 -0.07 -11.70
CA VAL A 35 -10.94 -0.45 -12.28
C VAL A 35 -9.79 0.28 -11.57
N PRO A 36 -8.62 -0.36 -11.44
CA PRO A 36 -7.39 0.31 -11.04
C PRO A 36 -7.12 1.56 -11.89
N GLN A 37 -6.81 2.67 -11.23
CA GLN A 37 -6.61 3.96 -11.88
C GLN A 37 -5.11 4.24 -12.09
N VAL A 38 -4.78 4.78 -13.26
CA VAL A 38 -3.41 5.26 -13.57
C VAL A 38 -3.00 6.35 -12.58
N GLY A 39 -1.73 6.37 -12.21
CA GLY A 39 -1.17 7.35 -11.27
C GLY A 39 -1.02 6.83 -9.84
N HIS A 40 -1.66 5.70 -9.52
CA HIS A 40 -1.60 5.07 -8.21
C HIS A 40 -0.42 4.10 -8.06
N THR A 41 0.10 4.00 -6.85
CA THR A 41 1.25 3.14 -6.50
C THR A 41 0.78 1.77 -6.06
N ILE A 42 1.44 0.71 -6.52
CA ILE A 42 1.19 -0.66 -6.06
C ILE A 42 1.92 -0.87 -4.74
N GLU A 43 1.19 -1.12 -3.66
CA GLU A 43 1.74 -1.17 -2.31
C GLU A 43 1.93 -2.59 -1.79
N GLU A 44 1.10 -3.51 -2.27
CA GLU A 44 1.09 -4.87 -1.79
C GLU A 44 0.69 -5.86 -2.90
N VAL A 45 1.28 -7.05 -2.83
CA VAL A 45 0.88 -8.20 -3.63
C VAL A 45 0.70 -9.38 -2.67
N ARG A 46 -0.55 -9.80 -2.45
CA ARG A 46 -0.90 -10.92 -1.58
C ARG A 46 -1.01 -12.21 -2.40
N ASN A 47 -0.67 -13.32 -1.76
CA ASN A 47 -0.89 -14.66 -2.30
C ASN A 47 -1.85 -15.38 -1.35
N LEU A 48 -3.01 -15.77 -1.86
CA LEU A 48 -4.05 -16.46 -1.12
C LEU A 48 -4.35 -17.78 -1.82
N ASP A 49 -3.67 -18.87 -1.44
CA ASP A 49 -3.78 -20.22 -2.01
C ASP A 49 -3.70 -20.30 -3.55
N LYS A 50 -4.83 -20.01 -4.22
CA LYS A 50 -5.02 -20.05 -5.66
C LYS A 50 -5.36 -18.67 -6.25
N SER A 51 -5.20 -17.59 -5.50
CA SER A 51 -5.39 -16.24 -6.03
C SER A 51 -4.22 -15.32 -5.69
N ILE A 52 -4.06 -14.32 -6.55
CA ILE A 52 -3.12 -13.22 -6.34
C ILE A 52 -3.93 -11.95 -6.26
N GLU A 53 -3.71 -11.19 -5.20
CA GLU A 53 -4.26 -9.85 -5.04
C GLU A 53 -3.15 -8.83 -5.29
N ILE A 54 -3.43 -7.79 -6.08
CA ILE A 54 -2.58 -6.62 -6.27
C ILE A 54 -3.34 -5.43 -5.70
N ILE A 55 -2.70 -4.67 -4.82
CA ILE A 55 -3.36 -3.63 -4.03
C ILE A 55 -2.68 -2.29 -4.28
N TRP A 56 -3.47 -1.29 -4.62
CA TRP A 56 -3.02 0.06 -4.90
C TRP A 56 -3.17 0.98 -3.69
N ASP A 57 -2.45 2.10 -3.72
CA ASP A 57 -2.42 3.08 -2.66
C ASP A 57 -3.76 3.82 -2.44
N ASN A 58 -4.71 3.75 -3.36
CA ASN A 58 -6.09 4.21 -3.15
C ASN A 58 -7.02 3.13 -2.57
N GLY A 59 -6.49 1.97 -2.20
CA GLY A 59 -7.25 0.86 -1.62
C GLY A 59 -8.02 0.03 -2.64
N ILE A 60 -7.81 0.20 -3.95
CA ILE A 60 -8.34 -0.73 -4.95
C ILE A 60 -7.54 -2.04 -4.89
N VAL A 61 -8.24 -3.17 -4.92
CA VAL A 61 -7.69 -4.53 -4.95
C VAL A 61 -8.12 -5.21 -6.24
N LEU A 62 -7.13 -5.70 -6.99
CA LEU A 62 -7.33 -6.61 -8.11
C LEU A 62 -7.06 -8.03 -7.65
N ASN A 63 -8.10 -8.84 -7.56
CA ASN A 63 -8.01 -10.26 -7.26
C ASN A 63 -8.09 -11.08 -8.55
N THR A 64 -7.09 -11.94 -8.76
CA THR A 64 -7.05 -12.88 -9.88
C THR A 64 -7.01 -14.30 -9.38
N ARG A 65 -8.07 -15.09 -9.66
CA ARG A 65 -8.09 -16.51 -9.28
C ARG A 65 -7.40 -17.34 -10.36
N MET A 66 -6.28 -17.95 -9.98
CA MET A 66 -5.37 -18.68 -10.84
C MET A 66 -5.86 -20.10 -11.08
N LYS A 67 -6.14 -20.43 -12.34
CA LYS A 67 -6.36 -21.82 -12.80
C LYS A 67 -5.08 -22.38 -13.41
N MET A 68 -5.14 -23.65 -13.84
CA MET A 68 -3.97 -24.39 -14.34
C MET A 68 -3.23 -23.67 -15.49
N MET A 69 -4.00 -23.11 -16.44
CA MET A 69 -3.45 -22.40 -17.60
C MET A 69 -3.09 -20.94 -17.33
N SER A 70 -3.69 -20.35 -16.28
CA SER A 70 -3.48 -18.95 -15.93
C SER A 70 -2.03 -18.68 -15.55
N SER A 71 -1.48 -17.55 -15.95
CA SER A 71 -0.15 -17.12 -15.50
C SER A 71 -0.06 -15.60 -15.41
N TRP A 72 0.70 -15.15 -14.42
CA TRP A 72 1.21 -13.79 -14.37
C TRP A 72 2.66 -13.84 -14.81
N ASP A 73 2.96 -13.12 -15.88
CA ASP A 73 4.31 -13.01 -16.42
C ASP A 73 4.74 -11.55 -16.30
N VAL A 74 6.00 -11.32 -15.94
CA VAL A 74 6.60 -9.98 -15.85
C VAL A 74 7.68 -9.82 -16.91
N TYR A 75 7.68 -8.68 -17.57
CA TYR A 75 8.53 -8.34 -18.71
C TYR A 75 9.19 -6.98 -18.47
N ARG A 76 10.43 -6.79 -18.93
CA ARG A 76 10.98 -5.43 -19.03
C ARG A 76 10.30 -4.69 -20.18
N LYS A 77 10.27 -3.36 -20.10
CA LYS A 77 9.77 -2.55 -21.21
C LYS A 77 10.55 -2.84 -22.49
N GLY A 78 9.82 -3.13 -23.56
CA GLY A 78 10.39 -3.49 -24.87
C GLY A 78 10.63 -4.99 -25.07
N ASP A 79 10.47 -5.82 -24.04
CA ASP A 79 10.59 -7.27 -24.20
C ASP A 79 9.43 -7.84 -25.02
N THR A 80 9.74 -8.85 -25.83
CA THR A 80 8.71 -9.63 -26.54
C THR A 80 8.01 -10.59 -25.58
N TRP A 81 6.69 -10.60 -25.61
CA TRP A 81 5.90 -11.48 -24.75
C TRP A 81 6.01 -12.93 -25.18
N ARG A 82 6.05 -13.85 -24.21
CA ARG A 82 6.14 -15.30 -24.48
C ARG A 82 4.83 -15.87 -25.04
N LYS A 83 3.70 -15.27 -24.67
CA LYS A 83 2.35 -15.64 -25.11
C LYS A 83 1.78 -14.60 -26.06
N ASN A 84 0.82 -15.02 -26.88
CA ASN A 84 0.14 -14.13 -27.82
C ASN A 84 -0.75 -13.12 -27.07
N ALA A 85 -0.73 -11.85 -27.51
CA ALA A 85 -1.51 -10.77 -26.93
C ALA A 85 -3.03 -11.05 -26.84
N LYS A 86 -3.57 -11.93 -27.69
CA LYS A 86 -5.00 -12.35 -27.61
C LYS A 86 -5.37 -13.08 -26.32
N HIS A 87 -4.39 -13.61 -25.60
CA HIS A 87 -4.58 -14.28 -24.31
C HIS A 87 -4.33 -13.33 -23.13
N ALA A 88 -3.96 -12.07 -23.39
CA ALA A 88 -3.70 -11.09 -22.34
C ALA A 88 -5.04 -10.55 -21.82
N ASP A 89 -5.39 -11.01 -20.62
CA ASP A 89 -6.61 -10.63 -19.92
C ASP A 89 -6.44 -9.34 -19.12
N ILE A 90 -5.25 -9.18 -18.51
CA ILE A 90 -4.90 -7.98 -17.75
C ILE A 90 -3.50 -7.54 -18.11
N LEU A 91 -3.30 -6.24 -18.28
CA LEU A 91 -2.00 -5.60 -18.42
C LEU A 91 -1.84 -4.51 -17.38
N ILE A 92 -0.70 -4.54 -16.69
CA ILE A 92 -0.25 -3.49 -15.77
C ILE A 92 1.11 -3.00 -16.25
N ASP A 93 1.17 -1.76 -16.70
CA ASP A 93 2.41 -1.08 -17.05
C ASP A 93 2.83 -0.16 -15.89
N VAL A 94 4.08 -0.33 -15.46
CA VAL A 94 4.77 0.57 -14.53
C VAL A 94 6.07 1.04 -15.19
N GLN A 95 6.79 1.96 -14.55
CA GLN A 95 7.99 2.59 -15.12
C GLN A 95 8.90 1.66 -15.94
N ASP A 96 9.45 0.59 -15.35
CA ASP A 96 10.43 -0.32 -16.01
C ASP A 96 9.89 -1.70 -16.39
N TRP A 97 8.64 -1.99 -16.03
CA TRP A 97 8.07 -3.34 -16.10
C TRP A 97 6.67 -3.33 -16.68
N VAL A 98 6.34 -4.43 -17.35
CA VAL A 98 4.99 -4.76 -17.78
C VAL A 98 4.64 -6.11 -17.18
N ALA A 99 3.59 -6.16 -16.37
CA ALA A 99 3.01 -7.40 -15.87
C ALA A 99 1.78 -7.74 -16.70
N VAL A 100 1.71 -8.97 -17.19
CA VAL A 100 0.59 -9.44 -18.02
C VAL A 100 0.01 -10.69 -17.39
N CYS A 101 -1.30 -10.67 -17.17
CA CYS A 101 -2.08 -11.83 -16.75
C CYS A 101 -2.65 -12.51 -18.00
N PHE A 102 -2.39 -13.80 -18.13
CA PHE A 102 -2.86 -14.61 -19.25
C PHE A 102 -3.82 -15.68 -18.78
N ASP A 103 -4.87 -15.91 -19.57
CA ASP A 103 -5.85 -17.00 -19.43
C ASP A 103 -6.50 -17.04 -18.03
N THR A 104 -6.93 -15.89 -17.51
CA THR A 104 -7.52 -15.73 -16.17
C THR A 104 -9.05 -15.63 -16.24
N PRO A 105 -9.76 -16.68 -15.79
CA PRO A 105 -11.21 -16.79 -15.99
C PRO A 105 -12.05 -16.07 -14.93
N GLU A 106 -11.43 -15.66 -13.81
CA GLU A 106 -12.12 -15.05 -12.67
C GLU A 106 -11.26 -13.88 -12.18
N ILE A 107 -11.76 -12.67 -12.45
CA ILE A 107 -11.15 -11.39 -12.12
C ILE A 107 -12.18 -10.63 -11.31
N ASP A 108 -11.82 -10.27 -10.09
CA ASP A 108 -12.64 -9.44 -9.21
C ASP A 108 -11.86 -8.18 -8.85
N VAL A 109 -12.54 -7.03 -8.86
CA VAL A 109 -11.98 -5.77 -8.35
C VAL A 109 -12.91 -5.19 -7.32
N TYR A 110 -12.34 -4.84 -6.17
CA TYR A 110 -13.05 -4.30 -5.02
C TYR A 110 -12.16 -3.33 -4.25
N HIS A 111 -12.71 -2.66 -3.24
CA HIS A 111 -11.93 -1.89 -2.29
C HIS A 111 -11.47 -2.80 -1.15
N ASP A 112 -10.21 -2.69 -0.72
CA ASP A 112 -9.68 -3.42 0.43
C ASP A 112 -10.60 -3.10 1.62
N PHE A 113 -11.22 -4.15 2.15
CA PHE A 113 -12.42 -4.01 2.96
C PHE A 113 -12.05 -3.40 4.31
N ASP A 114 -12.38 -2.13 4.53
CA ASP A 114 -12.50 -1.55 5.86
C ASP A 114 -13.98 -1.51 6.26
N PRO A 115 -14.43 -2.41 7.15
CA PRO A 115 -15.83 -2.48 7.59
C PRO A 115 -16.34 -1.17 8.19
N ARG A 116 -15.45 -0.29 8.67
CA ARG A 116 -15.81 0.98 9.33
C ARG A 116 -15.98 2.14 8.34
N ARG A 117 -15.46 1.99 7.11
CA ARG A 117 -15.33 3.09 6.13
C ARG A 117 -16.00 2.79 4.79
N HIS A 118 -16.87 1.78 4.75
CA HIS A 118 -17.59 1.41 3.54
C HIS A 118 -18.52 2.56 3.09
N PRO A 119 -18.55 2.96 1.80
CA PRO A 119 -19.38 4.07 1.32
C PRO A 119 -20.89 3.91 1.57
N ILE A 120 -21.39 2.69 1.79
CA ILE A 120 -22.79 2.47 2.24
C ILE A 120 -23.07 3.13 3.60
N LEU A 121 -22.05 3.37 4.41
CA LEU A 121 -22.18 3.93 5.77
C LEU A 121 -22.34 5.45 5.80
N GLY A 122 -22.27 6.15 4.66
CA GLY A 122 -22.45 7.60 4.64
C GLY A 122 -22.21 8.25 3.29
N LYS A 123 -22.49 9.55 3.20
CA LYS A 123 -22.19 10.31 1.98
C LYS A 123 -20.68 10.47 1.83
N LEU A 124 -20.20 10.32 0.60
CA LEU A 124 -18.81 10.63 0.25
C LEU A 124 -18.45 12.09 0.59
N GLY A 125 -17.20 12.30 0.98
CA GLY A 125 -16.62 13.61 1.23
C GLY A 125 -16.17 14.32 -0.05
N PRO A 126 -15.74 15.59 0.06
CA PRO A 126 -15.13 16.34 -1.03
C PRO A 126 -13.90 15.62 -1.60
N ASP A 127 -13.72 15.72 -2.91
CA ASP A 127 -12.57 15.12 -3.61
C ASP A 127 -11.49 16.18 -3.87
N LEU A 128 -10.40 16.13 -3.08
CA LEU A 128 -9.34 17.13 -3.12
C LEU A 128 -8.53 17.13 -4.43
N ALA A 129 -8.66 16.10 -5.27
CA ALA A 129 -8.07 16.13 -6.60
C ALA A 129 -8.82 17.08 -7.56
N HIS A 130 -10.05 17.47 -7.22
CA HIS A 130 -10.85 18.40 -8.03
C HIS A 130 -10.57 19.86 -7.65
N LEU A 131 -10.37 20.72 -8.66
CA LEU A 131 -10.10 22.16 -8.47
C LEU A 131 -11.15 22.93 -7.65
N GLY A 132 -12.39 22.44 -7.64
CA GLY A 132 -13.50 23.05 -6.89
C GLY A 132 -13.82 22.34 -5.57
N ALA A 133 -12.88 21.59 -4.99
CA ALA A 133 -13.11 20.86 -3.76
C ALA A 133 -13.48 21.81 -2.60
N ASP A 134 -14.54 21.48 -1.87
CA ASP A 134 -14.92 22.21 -0.66
C ASP A 134 -14.05 21.75 0.52
N ILE A 135 -12.96 22.49 0.78
CA ILE A 135 -12.03 22.16 1.86
C ILE A 135 -12.70 22.35 3.22
N GLU A 136 -13.57 23.35 3.38
CA GLU A 136 -14.22 23.60 4.69
C GLU A 136 -15.21 22.48 5.03
N GLU A 137 -15.91 21.91 4.05
CA GLU A 137 -16.74 20.73 4.27
C GLU A 137 -15.90 19.54 4.79
N ALA A 138 -14.72 19.30 4.22
CA ALA A 138 -13.83 18.24 4.69
C ALA A 138 -13.29 18.55 6.10
N VAL A 139 -12.98 19.81 6.41
CA VAL A 139 -12.61 20.25 7.77
C VAL A 139 -13.75 19.99 8.75
N ASP A 140 -14.99 20.33 8.42
CA ASP A 140 -16.16 20.07 9.25
C ASP A 140 -16.29 18.58 9.56
N ARG A 141 -16.17 17.73 8.53
CA ARG A 141 -16.21 16.27 8.69
C ARG A 141 -15.07 15.72 9.57
N MET A 142 -13.86 16.28 9.49
CA MET A 142 -12.75 15.92 10.40
C MET A 142 -13.03 16.35 11.85
N MET A 143 -13.62 17.52 12.05
CA MET A 143 -13.95 18.04 13.38
C MET A 143 -15.11 17.28 14.04
N GLU A 144 -16.07 16.82 13.24
CA GLU A 144 -17.27 16.09 13.67
C GLU A 144 -17.10 14.57 13.65
N TYR A 145 -15.90 14.08 13.34
CA TYR A 145 -15.60 12.64 13.27
C TYR A 145 -15.97 11.93 14.59
N GLU A 146 -16.75 10.85 14.51
CA GLU A 146 -17.39 10.21 15.67
C GLU A 146 -16.36 9.58 16.63
N GLU A 147 -15.45 8.75 16.10
CA GLU A 147 -14.37 8.14 16.89
C GLU A 147 -13.20 9.12 17.08
N ARG A 148 -13.30 9.97 18.10
CA ARG A 148 -12.29 11.01 18.37
C ARG A 148 -10.90 10.47 18.73
N ASP A 149 -10.77 9.19 19.07
CA ASP A 149 -9.50 8.50 19.31
C ASP A 149 -8.90 7.85 18.05
N GLU A 150 -9.61 7.87 16.91
CA GLU A 150 -9.07 7.43 15.63
C GLU A 150 -7.91 8.33 15.21
N THR A 151 -6.91 7.72 14.59
CA THR A 151 -5.70 8.44 14.20
C THR A 151 -5.93 9.28 12.94
N VAL A 152 -5.27 10.43 12.84
CA VAL A 152 -5.34 11.32 11.68
C VAL A 152 -4.95 10.61 10.38
N ALA A 153 -3.98 9.67 10.42
CA ALA A 153 -3.57 8.89 9.26
C ALA A 153 -4.69 7.99 8.71
N ASP A 154 -5.60 7.57 9.56
CA ASP A 154 -6.72 6.72 9.18
C ASP A 154 -7.95 7.53 8.77
N VAL A 155 -8.22 8.65 9.46
CA VAL A 155 -9.24 9.63 9.05
C VAL A 155 -8.99 10.17 7.65
N LEU A 156 -7.72 10.42 7.28
CA LEU A 156 -7.34 10.87 5.94
C LEU A 156 -7.64 9.85 4.82
N LEU A 157 -7.84 8.58 5.16
CA LEU A 157 -8.24 7.55 4.17
C LEU A 157 -9.75 7.31 4.14
N ASP A 158 -10.51 7.86 5.09
CA ASP A 158 -11.96 7.73 5.10
C ASP A 158 -12.57 8.57 3.96
N GLN A 159 -13.09 7.89 2.95
CA GLN A 159 -13.70 8.52 1.78
C GLN A 159 -15.00 9.28 2.11
N ARG A 160 -15.56 9.08 3.31
CA ARG A 160 -16.65 9.89 3.87
C ARG A 160 -16.15 11.19 4.48
N VAL A 161 -14.87 11.33 4.78
CA VAL A 161 -14.29 12.59 5.24
C VAL A 161 -13.74 13.35 4.04
N VAL A 162 -12.87 12.69 3.28
CA VAL A 162 -12.15 13.29 2.17
C VAL A 162 -11.78 12.24 1.12
N ARG A 163 -11.86 12.60 -0.15
CA ARG A 163 -11.49 11.75 -1.29
C ARG A 163 -10.25 12.28 -1.99
N GLY A 164 -9.57 11.40 -2.70
CA GLY A 164 -8.35 11.71 -3.46
C GLY A 164 -7.04 11.51 -2.68
N VAL A 165 -7.10 11.34 -1.36
CA VAL A 165 -5.93 11.03 -0.53
C VAL A 165 -5.64 9.52 -0.57
N SER A 166 -4.47 9.16 -1.10
CA SER A 166 -3.96 7.78 -1.13
C SER A 166 -3.07 7.49 0.10
N ASN A 167 -2.66 6.23 0.30
CA ASN A 167 -1.75 5.86 1.38
C ASN A 167 -0.33 6.42 1.21
N VAL A 168 0.18 6.47 -0.02
CA VAL A 168 1.43 7.21 -0.29
C VAL A 168 1.23 8.66 0.12
N PHE A 169 0.14 9.26 -0.34
CA PHE A 169 -0.12 10.67 -0.16
C PHE A 169 -0.35 11.06 1.31
N ARG A 170 -1.07 10.26 2.11
CA ARG A 170 -1.23 10.54 3.54
C ARG A 170 0.12 10.58 4.27
N CYS A 171 1.07 9.72 3.90
CA CYS A 171 2.40 9.72 4.52
C CYS A 171 3.12 11.04 4.22
N GLU A 172 3.10 11.46 2.96
CA GLU A 172 3.77 12.68 2.50
C GLU A 172 3.14 13.94 3.09
N ILE A 173 1.80 14.06 3.13
CA ILE A 173 1.14 15.24 3.71
C ILE A 173 1.37 15.32 5.22
N LEU A 174 1.23 14.21 5.96
CA LEU A 174 1.47 14.20 7.41
C LEU A 174 2.92 14.54 7.73
N TRP A 175 3.86 14.05 6.92
CA TRP A 175 5.24 14.47 7.02
C TRP A 175 5.38 15.96 6.76
N ALA A 176 4.78 16.49 5.69
CA ALA A 176 4.86 17.90 5.33
C ALA A 176 4.28 18.83 6.42
N CYS A 177 3.21 18.41 7.10
CA CYS A 177 2.59 19.14 8.21
C CYS A 177 3.23 18.88 9.59
N GLU A 178 4.28 18.07 9.68
CA GLU A 178 4.92 17.70 10.96
C GLU A 178 3.99 17.02 11.98
N LEU A 179 2.86 16.48 11.50
CA LEU A 179 1.88 15.77 12.32
C LEU A 179 2.30 14.32 12.51
N HIS A 180 2.28 13.88 13.77
CA HIS A 180 2.50 12.48 14.10
C HIS A 180 1.35 11.64 13.49
N PRO A 181 1.63 10.55 12.75
CA PRO A 181 0.56 9.83 12.04
C PRO A 181 -0.46 9.18 12.99
N TYR A 182 -0.04 8.83 14.20
CA TYR A 182 -0.91 8.30 15.24
C TYR A 182 -1.60 9.39 16.08
N ALA A 183 -1.47 10.67 15.73
CA ALA A 183 -2.19 11.73 16.42
C ALA A 183 -3.69 11.47 16.38
N ASN A 184 -4.36 11.50 17.52
CA ASN A 184 -5.80 11.29 17.58
C ASN A 184 -6.52 12.49 16.95
N ILE A 185 -7.50 12.25 16.09
CA ILE A 185 -8.26 13.32 15.44
C ILE A 185 -8.94 14.25 16.47
N GLY A 186 -9.25 13.71 17.64
CA GLY A 186 -9.71 14.38 18.85
C GLY A 186 -8.86 15.57 19.30
N THR A 187 -7.54 15.51 19.10
CA THR A 187 -6.61 16.52 19.61
C THR A 187 -6.33 17.64 18.62
N LEU A 188 -6.60 17.41 17.33
CA LEU A 188 -6.40 18.41 16.29
C LEU A 188 -7.43 19.55 16.41
N LYS A 189 -6.94 20.77 16.21
CA LYS A 189 -7.76 21.99 16.12
C LYS A 189 -8.22 22.19 14.69
N ARG A 190 -9.35 22.89 14.53
CA ARG A 190 -9.89 23.26 13.21
C ARG A 190 -8.85 23.92 12.28
N ALA A 191 -8.01 24.81 12.83
CA ALA A 191 -6.97 25.47 12.06
C ALA A 191 -5.92 24.47 11.50
N GLU A 192 -5.54 23.47 12.30
CA GLU A 192 -4.60 22.41 11.90
C GLU A 192 -5.22 21.49 10.85
N CYS A 193 -6.50 21.11 11.01
CA CYS A 193 -7.25 20.34 10.00
C CYS A 193 -7.33 21.11 8.67
N ARG A 194 -7.58 22.42 8.72
CA ARG A 194 -7.62 23.27 7.53
C ARG A 194 -6.27 23.35 6.84
N GLU A 195 -5.19 23.59 7.59
CA GLU A 195 -3.83 23.62 7.05
C GLU A 195 -3.48 22.30 6.37
N LEU A 196 -3.76 21.19 7.06
CA LEU A 196 -3.55 19.82 6.56
C LEU A 196 -4.28 19.57 5.23
N LEU A 197 -5.57 19.89 5.16
CA LEU A 197 -6.38 19.63 3.97
C LEU A 197 -6.11 20.63 2.82
N THR A 198 -5.71 21.87 3.15
CA THR A 198 -5.28 22.86 2.15
C THR A 198 -3.98 22.41 1.51
N LEU A 199 -2.99 22.00 2.30
CA LEU A 199 -1.74 21.47 1.78
C LEU A 199 -1.96 20.20 0.97
N ALA A 200 -2.83 19.30 1.44
CA ALA A 200 -3.22 18.11 0.69
C ALA A 200 -3.80 18.45 -0.69
N HIS A 201 -4.71 19.42 -0.76
CA HIS A 201 -5.28 19.90 -2.02
C HIS A 201 -4.20 20.45 -2.95
N GLU A 202 -3.35 21.35 -2.46
CA GLU A 202 -2.25 21.93 -3.25
C GLU A 202 -1.28 20.87 -3.78
N MET A 203 -0.90 19.90 -2.94
CA MET A 203 -0.02 18.81 -3.33
C MET A 203 -0.67 17.90 -4.39
N LEU A 204 -1.99 17.71 -4.40
CA LEU A 204 -2.70 16.92 -5.43
C LEU A 204 -2.77 17.65 -6.76
N GLN A 205 -2.91 18.98 -6.73
CA GLN A 205 -2.89 19.80 -7.94
C GLN A 205 -1.49 19.86 -8.56
N ASN A 206 -0.44 19.73 -7.75
CA ASN A 206 0.95 19.74 -8.19
C ASN A 206 1.44 18.33 -8.55
N THR A 207 1.27 17.94 -9.82
CA THR A 207 1.57 16.59 -10.33
C THR A 207 3.03 16.13 -10.11
N ASP A 208 3.98 17.05 -9.93
CA ASP A 208 5.42 16.76 -9.73
C ASP A 208 5.75 16.08 -8.39
N VAL A 209 4.94 16.27 -7.35
CA VAL A 209 5.12 15.57 -6.05
C VAL A 209 4.82 14.08 -6.20
N SER A 210 4.13 13.69 -7.28
CA SER A 210 3.60 12.35 -7.43
C SER A 210 4.58 11.34 -8.04
N SER A 211 5.66 11.74 -8.72
CA SER A 211 6.43 10.79 -9.56
C SER A 211 7.80 10.35 -9.02
N ASP A 212 8.68 11.23 -8.51
CA ASP A 212 10.09 10.79 -8.30
C ASP A 212 10.80 11.30 -7.04
N ASN A 213 10.18 12.17 -6.22
CA ASN A 213 10.81 12.75 -5.03
C ASN A 213 9.96 12.61 -3.76
N LEU A 214 9.58 11.37 -3.41
CA LEU A 214 8.92 11.08 -2.13
C LEU A 214 9.88 11.40 -0.97
N ALA A 215 9.41 12.18 0.01
CA ALA A 215 10.20 12.63 1.15
C ALA A 215 10.22 11.59 2.27
N ILE A 216 9.18 10.75 2.37
CA ILE A 216 9.05 9.76 3.44
C ILE A 216 8.68 8.36 2.95
N TYR A 217 7.76 8.23 2.00
CA TYR A 217 7.23 6.93 1.60
C TYR A 217 8.30 6.08 0.88
N GLY A 218 8.37 4.79 1.21
CA GLY A 218 9.36 3.88 0.62
C GLY A 218 10.81 4.17 1.03
N ARG A 219 11.02 4.97 2.08
CA ARG A 219 12.36 5.36 2.58
C ARG A 219 12.73 4.69 3.90
N GLN A 220 12.20 3.51 4.23
CA GLN A 220 12.47 2.89 5.54
C GLN A 220 13.98 2.75 5.79
N GLY A 221 14.41 3.11 6.99
CA GLY A 221 15.82 3.05 7.39
C GLY A 221 16.73 4.07 6.70
N LYS A 222 16.22 4.92 5.81
CA LYS A 222 16.96 6.09 5.30
C LYS A 222 16.82 7.27 6.26
N SER A 223 17.77 8.18 6.21
CA SER A 223 17.68 9.47 6.92
C SER A 223 16.59 10.35 6.32
N CYS A 224 15.81 10.96 7.20
CA CYS A 224 14.80 11.96 6.88
C CYS A 224 15.48 13.19 6.28
N VAL A 225 14.91 13.70 5.18
CA VAL A 225 15.47 14.86 4.47
C VAL A 225 15.30 16.18 5.24
N ARG A 226 14.41 16.23 6.24
CA ARG A 226 14.20 17.41 7.10
C ARG A 226 15.15 17.46 8.29
N CYS A 227 15.22 16.38 9.08
CA CYS A 227 15.92 16.37 10.36
C CYS A 227 17.05 15.34 10.49
N GLY A 228 17.24 14.44 9.52
CA GLY A 228 18.29 13.41 9.54
C GLY A 228 17.95 12.11 10.28
N ASP A 229 16.92 12.09 11.12
CA ASP A 229 16.47 10.88 11.83
C ASP A 229 15.99 9.76 10.90
N LEU A 230 15.95 8.52 11.40
CA LEU A 230 15.54 7.38 10.59
C LEU A 230 14.03 7.38 10.32
N VAL A 231 13.67 7.16 9.06
CA VAL A 231 12.28 6.91 8.65
C VAL A 231 11.84 5.55 9.18
N LYS A 232 10.77 5.58 9.98
CA LYS A 232 10.09 4.41 10.53
C LYS A 232 9.05 3.88 9.55
N VAL A 233 8.75 2.60 9.70
CA VAL A 233 7.71 1.89 8.94
C VAL A 233 6.96 0.95 9.87
N ASN A 234 5.65 0.89 9.73
CA ASN A 234 4.79 -0.07 10.41
C ASN A 234 3.53 -0.32 9.57
N HIS A 235 2.76 -1.36 9.87
CA HIS A 235 1.40 -1.47 9.37
C HIS A 235 0.45 -0.67 10.27
N HIS A 236 -0.61 -0.13 9.67
CA HIS A 236 -1.50 0.84 10.32
C HIS A 236 -2.96 0.62 9.91
N GLY A 237 -3.84 0.77 10.90
CA GLY A 237 -5.30 0.66 10.75
C GLY A 237 -5.76 -0.77 10.50
N GLU A 238 -7.08 -0.96 10.46
CA GLU A 238 -7.73 -2.26 10.21
C GLU A 238 -7.38 -2.84 8.83
N ALA A 239 -7.21 -1.97 7.83
CA ALA A 239 -6.76 -2.37 6.49
C ALA A 239 -5.27 -2.76 6.45
N ASN A 240 -4.56 -2.72 7.59
CA ASN A 240 -3.17 -3.17 7.74
C ASN A 240 -2.22 -2.58 6.69
N ARG A 241 -2.37 -1.30 6.38
CA ARG A 241 -1.64 -0.63 5.30
C ARG A 241 -0.30 -0.10 5.79
N VAL A 242 0.74 -0.21 4.97
CA VAL A 242 2.09 0.23 5.34
C VAL A 242 2.11 1.76 5.49
N LEU A 243 2.60 2.23 6.64
CA LEU A 243 2.70 3.64 7.02
C LEU A 243 4.17 4.00 7.25
N TYR A 244 4.61 5.09 6.62
CA TYR A 244 5.96 5.63 6.77
C TYR A 244 5.92 6.99 7.46
N TRP A 245 6.82 7.22 8.43
CA TRP A 245 6.93 8.51 9.13
C TRP A 245 8.30 8.74 9.73
N CYS A 246 8.63 9.99 10.04
CA CYS A 246 9.86 10.37 10.75
C CYS A 246 9.55 10.72 12.21
N ALA A 247 10.05 9.92 13.16
CA ALA A 247 9.83 10.19 14.58
C ALA A 247 10.56 11.44 15.10
N GLY A 248 11.56 11.96 14.37
CA GLY A 248 12.31 13.13 14.78
C GLY A 248 11.63 14.47 14.48
N CYS A 249 10.80 14.53 13.43
CA CYS A 249 10.16 15.78 13.01
C CYS A 249 8.63 15.72 12.91
N GLN A 250 8.02 14.55 13.02
CA GLN A 250 6.56 14.43 13.12
C GLN A 250 6.16 14.25 14.58
N THR A 251 6.33 15.30 15.38
CA THR A 251 6.11 15.25 16.84
C THR A 251 4.82 15.94 17.27
N ALA A 252 4.18 16.71 16.39
CA ALA A 252 2.93 17.38 16.72
C ALA A 252 1.84 16.32 17.01
N HIS A 253 1.20 16.47 18.18
CA HIS A 253 0.18 15.55 18.68
C HIS A 253 0.65 14.08 18.82
N GLU A 254 1.95 13.83 19.06
CA GLU A 254 2.43 12.48 19.38
C GLU A 254 1.65 11.91 20.59
N PRO A 255 1.01 10.72 20.46
CA PRO A 255 0.26 10.12 21.56
C PRO A 255 1.13 9.82 22.78
N LEU A 256 0.60 10.10 23.98
CA LEU A 256 1.27 9.82 25.25
C LEU A 256 1.48 8.31 25.48
N VAL A 257 0.56 7.48 24.97
CA VAL A 257 0.71 6.03 24.93
C VAL A 257 1.08 5.63 23.52
N ARG A 258 2.30 5.12 23.36
CA ARG A 258 2.74 4.53 22.10
C ARG A 258 1.81 3.35 21.79
N PRO A 259 1.06 3.34 20.67
CA PRO A 259 0.35 2.15 20.26
C PRO A 259 1.36 1.01 20.18
N ASN A 260 0.97 -0.20 20.59
CA ASN A 260 1.84 -1.37 20.59
C ASN A 260 2.52 -1.49 19.22
N PHE A 261 3.77 -1.05 19.15
CA PHE A 261 4.60 -1.22 17.98
C PHE A 261 4.89 -2.71 17.91
N THR A 262 4.21 -3.45 17.05
CA THR A 262 4.78 -4.68 16.52
C THR A 262 5.85 -4.21 15.53
N PRO A 263 7.15 -4.22 15.89
CA PRO A 263 8.17 -3.89 14.92
C PRO A 263 8.08 -4.94 13.81
N LEU A 264 8.41 -4.58 12.58
CA LEU A 264 8.74 -5.55 11.54
C LEU A 264 10.07 -6.25 11.90
N TYR A 265 10.09 -6.99 13.01
CA TYR A 265 10.80 -8.25 13.00
C TYR A 265 9.88 -9.17 12.21
N ILE A 266 10.40 -9.71 11.12
CA ILE A 266 9.98 -11.04 10.73
C ILE A 266 10.24 -11.87 11.99
N GLU A 267 9.22 -12.13 12.79
CA GLU A 267 9.19 -13.36 13.56
C GLU A 267 9.37 -14.43 12.49
N ARG A 268 10.62 -14.86 12.31
CA ARG A 268 10.85 -16.24 11.90
C ARG A 268 10.11 -16.99 12.97
N ASP A 269 8.91 -17.43 12.63
CA ASP A 269 8.22 -18.40 13.42
C ASP A 269 9.18 -19.59 13.50
N VAL A 270 9.92 -19.68 14.60
CA VAL A 270 10.87 -20.76 14.87
C VAL A 270 10.11 -22.10 15.01
N SER A 271 8.77 -22.06 14.96
CA SER A 271 7.92 -23.25 14.99
C SER A 271 7.70 -23.92 13.63
N VAL A 272 8.12 -23.33 12.51
CA VAL A 272 8.16 -24.03 11.21
C VAL A 272 9.59 -24.06 10.69
N GLY A 273 10.37 -25.00 11.22
CA GLY A 273 11.69 -25.29 10.69
C GLY A 273 11.63 -25.54 9.19
N ASP A 274 12.59 -24.95 8.47
CA ASP A 274 12.86 -25.24 7.06
C ASP A 274 12.80 -26.74 6.83
N SER A 275 11.73 -27.21 6.18
CA SER A 275 11.52 -28.65 5.87
C SER A 275 12.42 -29.10 4.71
N HIS A 276 13.44 -28.31 4.36
CA HIS A 276 14.33 -28.59 3.26
C HIS A 276 15.43 -29.56 3.73
N PRO A 277 15.61 -30.73 3.09
CA PRO A 277 16.58 -31.75 3.52
C PRO A 277 18.02 -31.24 3.67
N ALA A 278 18.43 -30.28 2.83
CA ALA A 278 19.75 -29.67 2.90
C ALA A 278 19.97 -28.81 4.16
N ALA A 279 18.91 -28.20 4.72
CA ALA A 279 18.99 -27.40 5.94
C ALA A 279 19.20 -28.30 7.18
N GLN A 280 18.57 -29.48 7.21
CA GLN A 280 18.81 -30.48 8.27
C GLN A 280 20.23 -31.08 8.18
N GLN A 281 20.73 -31.31 6.96
CA GLN A 281 22.07 -31.86 6.76
C GLN A 281 23.16 -30.89 7.25
N PHE A 282 23.00 -29.60 6.95
CA PHE A 282 23.89 -28.53 7.42
C PHE A 282 23.85 -28.34 8.94
N MET A 283 22.67 -28.42 9.57
CA MET A 283 22.54 -28.31 11.03
C MET A 283 23.21 -29.48 11.77
N ASN A 284 23.11 -30.71 11.23
CA ASN A 284 23.77 -31.88 11.80
C ASN A 284 25.30 -31.82 11.65
N GLU A 285 25.81 -31.27 10.55
CA GLU A 285 27.25 -30.98 10.38
C GLU A 285 27.76 -29.96 11.41
N ILE A 286 26.98 -28.90 11.70
CA ILE A 286 27.36 -27.90 12.71
C ILE A 286 27.39 -28.49 14.13
N ILE A 287 26.44 -29.37 14.47
CA ILE A 287 26.38 -30.00 15.80
C ILE A 287 27.56 -30.96 15.98
N SER A 288 27.85 -31.79 14.97
CA SER A 288 29.00 -32.71 15.03
C SER A 288 30.36 -32.00 15.09
N LEU A 289 30.49 -30.81 14.48
CA LEU A 289 31.70 -29.98 14.59
C LEU A 289 31.87 -29.31 15.96
N ARG A 290 30.78 -29.15 16.73
CA ARG A 290 30.81 -28.56 18.08
C ARG A 290 31.18 -29.57 19.17
N ASP A 291 30.80 -30.83 19.00
CA ASP A 291 31.08 -31.89 19.97
C ASP A 291 32.48 -32.52 19.79
N ALA A 292 33.20 -32.15 18.73
CA ALA A 292 34.55 -32.63 18.41
C ALA A 292 35.68 -31.62 18.79
N GLY A 293 35.35 -30.52 19.48
CA GLY A 293 36.28 -29.46 19.87
C GLY A 293 36.39 -29.28 21.38
#